data_AF-A0A2N2B366-F1
#
_entry.id   AF-A0A2N2B366-F1
#
_cell.length_a   1.000
_cell.length_b   1.000
_cell.length_c   1.000
_cell.angle_alpha   90.00
_cell.angle_beta   90.00
_cell.angle_gamma   90.00
#
_symmetry.space_group_name_H-M   'P 1'
#
loop_
_entity.id
_entity.type
_entity.pdbx_description
1 polymer ?
#
loop_
_entity_poly.entity_id
_entity_poly.type
_entity_poly.pdbx_seq_one_letter_code
_entity_poly.pdbx_strand_id
1 'polypeptide(L)'
;MGSTKILVFRLKEIIYTVLFIGLGVLLILLLVFMFSKKDKTIPTLEYVPGVYSSSVLLDNQPINVEVIVDRNHINSVKLIDLNTTTETLFPLLKEAMSNIETQLTGDATIATLEIKSEFKYTSALLLEAINGALSKASIEAVHK
;
A
#
# COMPACT_ATOMS: atom_id res chain seq x y z
N MET A 1 -64.48 19.95 -19.15
CA MET A 1 -64.05 21.31 -18.77
C MET A 1 -62.75 21.19 -18.00
N GLY A 2 -61.60 21.39 -18.64
CA GLY A 2 -60.29 21.30 -17.99
C GLY A 2 -59.79 22.70 -17.64
N SER A 3 -59.76 23.03 -16.35
CA SER A 3 -59.22 24.30 -15.85
C SER A 3 -57.69 24.21 -15.76
N THR A 4 -56.98 24.81 -16.71
CA THR A 4 -55.53 24.95 -16.62
C THR A 4 -55.20 26.11 -15.67
N LYS A 5 -54.70 25.80 -14.48
CA LYS A 5 -54.17 26.81 -13.55
C LYS A 5 -52.75 27.19 -14.00
N ILE A 6 -52.60 28.41 -14.51
CA ILE A 6 -51.31 28.96 -14.90
C ILE A 6 -50.57 29.39 -13.61
N LEU A 7 -49.59 28.60 -13.20
CA LEU A 7 -48.70 28.97 -12.09
C LEU A 7 -47.66 29.99 -12.59
N VAL A 8 -47.85 31.26 -12.21
CA VAL A 8 -46.86 32.33 -12.43
C VAL A 8 -45.77 32.20 -11.37
N PHE A 9 -44.85 31.26 -11.58
CA PHE A 9 -43.68 31.12 -10.72
C PHE A 9 -42.76 32.33 -10.88
N ARG A 10 -42.34 32.92 -9.77
CA ARG A 10 -41.33 33.99 -9.76
C ARG A 10 -39.97 33.34 -10.07
N LEU A 11 -39.60 33.31 -11.36
CA LEU A 11 -38.36 32.67 -11.85
C LEU A 11 -37.11 33.12 -11.08
N LYS A 12 -37.10 34.38 -10.60
CA LYS A 12 -36.02 34.94 -9.78
C LYS A 12 -35.83 34.24 -8.43
N GLU A 13 -36.87 33.68 -7.82
CA GLU A 13 -36.74 32.95 -6.54
C GLU A 13 -36.35 31.48 -6.77
N ILE A 14 -36.81 30.89 -7.88
CA ILE A 14 -36.48 29.50 -8.26
C ILE A 14 -34.99 29.34 -8.56
N ILE A 15 -34.38 30.29 -9.26
CA ILE A 15 -32.96 30.21 -9.61
C ILE A 15 -32.05 30.13 -8.37
N TYR A 16 -32.32 30.94 -7.34
CA TYR A 16 -31.54 30.90 -6.10
C TYR A 16 -31.78 29.61 -5.32
N THR A 17 -33.00 29.09 -5.34
CA THR A 17 -33.35 27.82 -4.68
C THR A 17 -32.60 26.65 -5.32
N VAL A 18 -32.60 26.56 -6.65
CA VAL A 18 -31.88 25.51 -7.39
C VAL A 18 -30.36 25.66 -7.24
N LEU A 19 -29.85 26.90 -7.29
CA LEU A 19 -28.43 27.17 -7.08
C LEU A 19 -27.97 26.76 -5.68
N PHE A 20 -28.75 27.10 -4.66
CA PHE A 20 -28.44 26.78 -3.27
C PHE A 20 -28.48 25.28 -3.01
N ILE A 21 -29.47 24.57 -3.56
CA ILE A 21 -29.55 23.11 -3.48
C ILE A 21 -28.36 22.45 -4.19
N GLY A 22 -28.01 22.92 -5.39
CA GLY A 22 -26.85 22.42 -6.13
C GLY A 22 -25.55 22.60 -5.35
N LEU A 23 -25.36 23.78 -4.75
CA LEU A 23 -24.21 24.06 -3.88
C LEU A 23 -24.20 23.16 -2.64
N GLY A 24 -25.35 22.95 -2.01
CA GLY A 24 -25.48 22.09 -0.83
C GLY A 24 -25.17 20.63 -1.13
N VAL A 25 -25.69 20.08 -2.23
CA VAL A 25 -25.38 18.73 -2.69
C VAL A 25 -23.91 18.59 -3.05
N LEU A 26 -23.32 19.59 -3.73
CA LEU A 26 -21.89 19.63 -4.02
C LEU A 26 -21.05 19.60 -2.74
N LEU A 27 -21.45 20.35 -1.71
CA LEU A 27 -20.79 20.39 -0.41
C LEU A 27 -20.88 19.03 0.32
N ILE A 28 -22.05 18.39 0.29
CA ILE A 28 -22.26 17.06 0.87
C ILE A 28 -21.40 16.02 0.14
N LEU A 29 -21.32 16.08 -1.18
CA LEU A 29 -20.49 15.17 -1.98
C LEU A 29 -19.00 15.38 -1.67
N LEU A 30 -18.56 16.63 -1.48
CA LEU A 30 -17.22 16.98 -0.99
C LEU A 30 -16.95 16.41 0.40
N LEU A 31 -17.92 16.51 1.32
CA LEU A 31 -17.80 15.95 2.67
C LEU A 31 -17.70 14.43 2.64
N VAL A 32 -18.56 13.76 1.88
CA VAL A 32 -18.49 12.29 1.71
C VAL A 32 -17.16 11.90 1.08
N PHE A 33 -16.68 12.62 0.06
CA PHE A 33 -15.38 12.34 -0.54
C PHE A 33 -14.20 12.56 0.42
N MET A 34 -14.30 13.57 1.30
CA MET A 34 -13.27 13.85 2.30
C MET A 34 -13.29 12.82 3.44
N PHE A 35 -14.47 12.37 3.87
CA PHE A 35 -14.63 11.38 4.93
C PHE A 35 -14.46 9.93 4.45
N SER A 36 -14.63 9.66 3.15
CA SER A 36 -14.30 8.36 2.55
C SER A 36 -12.79 8.16 2.34
N LYS A 37 -11.94 9.09 2.81
CA LYS A 37 -10.49 8.91 2.74
C LYS A 37 -9.95 8.14 3.93
N LYS A 38 -9.62 6.89 3.58
CA LYS A 38 -8.65 5.97 4.18
C LYS A 38 -8.94 5.60 5.63
N ASP A 39 -9.42 4.37 5.79
CA ASP A 39 -9.26 3.57 6.99
C ASP A 39 -7.81 3.67 7.47
N LYS A 40 -7.53 4.62 8.35
CA LYS A 40 -6.40 4.52 9.25
C LYS A 40 -6.83 3.51 10.29
N THR A 41 -6.62 2.24 9.97
CA THR A 41 -6.70 1.14 10.92
C THR A 41 -5.97 1.57 12.19
N ILE A 42 -6.64 1.41 13.33
CA ILE A 42 -6.03 1.64 14.64
C ILE A 42 -4.76 0.78 14.67
N PRO A 43 -3.57 1.35 14.92
CA PRO A 43 -2.33 0.61 14.83
C PRO A 43 -2.30 -0.51 15.88
N THR A 44 -2.63 -1.71 15.46
CA THR A 44 -2.29 -2.93 16.18
C THR A 44 -0.78 -3.09 16.04
N LEU A 45 -0.08 -3.11 17.19
CA LEU A 45 1.32 -3.48 17.26
C LEU A 45 1.50 -4.84 16.56
N GLU A 46 2.09 -4.83 15.37
CA GLU A 46 2.24 -6.00 14.51
C GLU A 46 3.68 -6.54 14.58
N TYR A 47 4.66 -5.65 14.76
CA TYR A 47 6.08 -5.96 14.78
C TYR A 47 6.79 -5.40 16.02
N VAL A 48 7.86 -6.07 16.42
CA VAL A 48 8.86 -5.56 17.35
C VAL A 48 9.86 -4.70 16.57
N PRO A 49 9.98 -3.39 16.87
CA PRO A 49 10.87 -2.50 16.14
C PRO A 49 12.31 -3.01 16.14
N GLY A 50 12.93 -3.03 14.96
CA GLY A 50 14.27 -3.57 14.81
C GLY A 50 14.68 -3.79 13.37
N VAL A 51 15.88 -4.35 13.22
CA VAL A 51 16.45 -4.76 11.94
C VAL A 51 16.53 -6.28 11.94
N TYR A 52 15.93 -6.90 10.93
CA TYR A 52 15.84 -8.34 10.80
C TYR A 52 16.38 -8.77 9.44
N SER A 53 17.15 -9.85 9.42
CA SER A 53 17.73 -10.38 8.19
C SER A 53 17.32 -11.84 7.96
N SER A 54 17.18 -12.18 6.69
CA SER A 54 16.92 -13.55 6.24
C SER A 54 17.70 -13.84 4.97
N SER A 55 17.95 -15.11 4.68
CA SER A 55 18.73 -15.56 3.53
C SER A 55 17.98 -16.64 2.76
N VAL A 56 18.04 -16.57 1.43
CA VAL A 56 17.45 -17.53 0.48
C VAL A 56 18.46 -17.86 -0.60
N LEU A 57 18.33 -19.02 -1.25
CA LEU A 57 19.23 -19.44 -2.32
C LEU A 57 18.62 -19.13 -3.69
N LEU A 58 19.36 -18.38 -4.52
CA LEU A 58 19.08 -18.18 -5.93
C LEU A 58 20.21 -18.80 -6.74
N ASP A 59 19.94 -19.82 -7.55
CA ASP A 59 20.96 -20.53 -8.36
C ASP A 59 22.21 -20.92 -7.55
N ASN A 60 21.98 -21.46 -6.35
CA ASN A 60 23.03 -21.89 -5.42
C ASN A 60 23.92 -20.75 -4.87
N GLN A 61 23.48 -19.49 -5.04
CA GLN A 61 24.07 -18.30 -4.43
C GLN A 61 23.17 -17.79 -3.30
N PRO A 62 23.71 -17.50 -2.10
CA PRO A 62 22.93 -16.92 -1.01
C PRO A 62 22.58 -15.47 -1.34
N ILE A 63 21.30 -15.13 -1.19
CA ILE A 63 20.74 -13.80 -1.31
C ILE A 63 20.23 -13.39 0.06
N ASN A 64 20.86 -12.38 0.65
CA ASN A 64 20.51 -11.86 1.95
C ASN A 64 19.58 -10.65 1.82
N VAL A 65 18.50 -10.64 2.58
CA VAL A 65 17.54 -9.54 2.66
C VAL A 65 17.51 -9.01 4.07
N GLU A 66 17.58 -7.68 4.21
CA GLU A 66 17.37 -6.95 5.45
C GLU A 66 16.03 -6.22 5.39
N VAL A 67 15.27 -6.32 6.48
CA VAL A 67 14.00 -5.65 6.68
C VAL A 67 14.09 -4.83 7.95
N ILE A 68 13.80 -3.53 7.82
CA ILE A 68 13.74 -2.59 8.95
C ILE A 68 12.28 -2.31 9.22
N VAL A 69 11.83 -2.55 10.45
CA VAL A 69 10.42 -2.36 10.84
C VAL A 69 10.30 -1.46 12.06
N ASP A 70 9.21 -0.72 12.14
CA ASP A 70 8.72 -0.14 13.38
C ASP A 70 7.57 -0.99 13.94
N ARG A 71 6.75 -0.43 14.84
CA ARG A 71 5.67 -1.17 15.51
C ARG A 71 4.59 -1.66 14.54
N ASN A 72 4.34 -0.94 13.46
CA ASN A 72 3.20 -1.20 12.57
C ASN A 72 3.54 -1.04 11.08
N HIS A 73 4.76 -0.65 10.73
CA HIS A 73 5.16 -0.40 9.34
C HIS A 73 6.54 -0.99 9.05
N ILE A 74 6.70 -1.39 7.78
CA ILE A 74 7.99 -1.73 7.20
C ILE A 74 8.61 -0.42 6.68
N ASN A 75 9.77 -0.07 7.22
CA ASN A 75 10.47 1.17 6.86
C ASN A 75 11.39 1.01 5.66
N SER A 76 12.01 -0.16 5.49
CA SER A 76 12.85 -0.45 4.32
C SER A 76 13.04 -1.96 4.17
N VAL A 77 13.22 -2.38 2.93
CA VAL A 77 13.58 -3.74 2.55
C VAL A 77 14.69 -3.65 1.52
N LYS A 78 15.85 -4.23 1.80
CA LYS A 78 17.01 -4.16 0.89
C LYS A 78 17.75 -5.47 0.83
N LEU A 79 18.44 -5.65 -0.29
CA LEU A 79 19.45 -6.70 -0.43
C LEU A 79 20.73 -6.25 0.28
N ILE A 80 21.34 -7.16 1.04
CA ILE A 80 22.62 -6.93 1.71
C ILE A 80 23.64 -7.96 1.23
N ASP A 81 24.93 -7.63 1.37
CA ASP A 81 26.06 -8.52 1.06
C ASP A 81 26.05 -9.10 -0.37
N LEU A 82 25.47 -8.37 -1.33
CA LEU A 82 25.55 -8.73 -2.74
C LEU A 82 27.00 -8.67 -3.21
N ASN A 83 27.52 -9.77 -3.73
CA ASN A 83 28.82 -9.76 -4.40
C ASN A 83 28.69 -9.11 -5.80
N THR A 84 29.79 -8.60 -6.34
CA THR A 84 29.83 -7.89 -7.63
C THR A 84 29.35 -8.75 -8.81
N THR A 85 29.54 -10.07 -8.73
CA THR A 85 29.06 -11.03 -9.74
C THR A 85 27.53 -11.14 -9.73
N THR A 86 26.90 -11.23 -8.56
CA THR A 86 25.44 -11.29 -8.43
C THR A 86 24.81 -9.98 -8.88
N GLU A 87 25.41 -8.84 -8.56
CA GLU A 87 24.91 -7.55 -9.01
C GLU A 87 24.93 -7.37 -10.53
N THR A 88 25.91 -7.98 -11.21
CA THR A 88 26.08 -7.87 -12.67
C THR A 88 25.29 -8.92 -13.44
N LEU A 89 25.19 -10.14 -12.90
CA LEU A 89 24.48 -11.25 -13.53
C LEU A 89 22.97 -11.23 -13.28
N PHE A 90 22.52 -10.62 -12.19
CA PHE A 90 21.10 -10.55 -11.83
C PHE A 90 20.62 -9.10 -11.69
N PRO A 91 20.69 -8.26 -12.76
CA PRO A 91 20.17 -6.88 -12.70
C PRO A 91 18.68 -6.83 -12.37
N LEU A 92 17.93 -7.82 -12.86
CA LEU A 92 16.49 -7.98 -12.58
C LEU A 92 16.19 -8.22 -11.08
N LEU A 93 17.15 -8.76 -10.32
CA LEU A 93 17.00 -8.95 -8.87
C LEU A 93 16.91 -7.60 -8.15
N LYS A 94 17.75 -6.64 -8.55
CA LYS A 94 17.73 -5.27 -8.00
C LYS A 94 16.44 -4.56 -8.37
N GLU A 95 15.99 -4.68 -9.61
CA GLU A 95 14.72 -4.09 -10.06
C GLU A 95 13.51 -4.68 -9.33
N ALA A 96 13.46 -6.01 -9.20
CA ALA A 96 12.41 -6.70 -8.45
C ALA A 96 12.40 -6.28 -6.97
N MET A 97 13.56 -6.21 -6.32
CA MET A 97 13.66 -5.76 -4.93
C MET A 97 13.20 -4.30 -4.78
N SER A 98 13.68 -3.41 -5.65
CA SER A 98 13.31 -1.98 -5.60
C SER A 98 11.80 -1.79 -5.79
N ASN A 99 11.18 -2.59 -6.66
CA ASN A 99 9.74 -2.58 -6.85
C ASN A 99 8.98 -3.04 -5.60
N ILE A 100 9.46 -4.10 -4.93
CA ILE A 100 8.87 -4.60 -3.69
C ILE A 100 9.05 -3.59 -2.54
N GLU A 101 10.25 -3.02 -2.38
CA GLU A 101 10.53 -2.01 -1.36
C GLU A 101 9.61 -0.79 -1.52
N THR A 102 9.47 -0.27 -2.72
CA THR A 102 8.60 0.90 -3.00
C THR A 102 7.15 0.62 -2.62
N GLN A 103 6.65 -0.59 -2.85
CA GLN A 103 5.29 -0.95 -2.49
C GLN A 103 5.13 -1.16 -0.97
N LEU A 104 6.07 -1.86 -0.33
CA LEU A 104 6.01 -2.19 1.10
C LEU A 104 6.25 -0.99 2.03
N THR A 105 7.04 0.00 1.59
CA THR A 105 7.21 1.27 2.30
C THR A 105 6.03 2.23 2.09
N GLY A 106 5.15 1.93 1.14
CA GLY A 106 3.90 2.63 0.89
C GLY A 106 2.75 2.11 1.75
N ASP A 107 1.59 1.90 1.13
CA ASP A 107 0.39 1.37 1.80
C ASP A 107 0.17 -0.14 1.52
N ALA A 108 1.03 -0.79 0.74
CA ALA A 108 0.83 -2.18 0.36
C ALA A 108 1.37 -3.14 1.41
N THR A 109 0.64 -4.22 1.67
CA THR A 109 1.08 -5.35 2.49
C THR A 109 1.66 -6.45 1.60
N ILE A 110 2.43 -7.38 2.18
CA ILE A 110 2.96 -8.58 1.49
C ILE A 110 1.88 -9.30 0.67
N ALA A 111 0.65 -9.39 1.19
CA ALA A 111 -0.47 -10.07 0.53
C ALA A 111 -1.08 -9.29 -0.65
N THR A 112 -0.89 -7.96 -0.70
CA THR A 112 -1.47 -7.07 -1.71
C THR A 112 -0.44 -6.55 -2.71
N LEU A 113 0.78 -7.07 -2.68
CA LEU A 113 1.85 -6.69 -3.59
C LEU A 113 1.49 -7.03 -5.04
N GLU A 114 1.63 -6.04 -5.92
CA GLU A 114 1.50 -6.23 -7.35
C GLU A 114 2.81 -6.78 -7.91
N ILE A 115 2.82 -8.09 -8.20
CA ILE A 115 3.99 -8.76 -8.76
C ILE A 115 3.86 -8.80 -10.28
N LYS A 116 4.77 -8.10 -10.95
CA LYS A 116 4.85 -8.15 -12.41
C LYS A 116 5.25 -9.55 -12.87
N SER A 117 4.64 -10.00 -13.97
CA SER A 117 4.88 -11.33 -14.54
C SER A 117 6.34 -11.56 -14.92
N GLU A 118 7.04 -10.51 -15.36
CA GLU A 118 8.46 -10.52 -15.74
C GLU A 118 9.41 -10.88 -14.58
N PHE A 119 9.00 -10.65 -13.32
CA PHE A 119 9.82 -10.90 -12.13
C PHE A 119 9.26 -12.02 -11.25
N LYS A 120 8.19 -12.73 -11.67
CA LYS A 120 7.39 -13.58 -10.79
C LYS A 120 8.20 -14.56 -9.93
N TYR A 121 9.16 -15.27 -10.53
CA TYR A 121 9.99 -16.24 -9.81
C TYR A 121 10.91 -15.55 -8.79
N THR A 122 11.64 -14.51 -9.23
CA THR A 122 12.55 -13.75 -8.39
C THR A 122 11.82 -13.05 -7.25
N SER A 123 10.67 -12.43 -7.53
CA SER A 123 9.82 -11.79 -6.52
C SER A 123 9.30 -12.80 -5.51
N ALA A 124 8.92 -14.02 -5.92
CA ALA A 124 8.49 -15.06 -4.99
C ALA A 124 9.60 -15.44 -4.01
N LEU A 125 10.83 -15.62 -4.51
CA LEU A 125 12.00 -15.94 -3.68
C LEU A 125 12.34 -14.79 -2.71
N LEU A 126 12.30 -13.54 -3.20
CA LEU A 126 12.51 -12.36 -2.35
C LEU A 126 11.44 -12.26 -1.26
N LEU A 127 10.18 -12.52 -1.58
CA LEU A 127 9.09 -12.51 -0.60
C LEU A 127 9.23 -13.59 0.45
N GLU A 128 9.76 -14.76 0.09
CA GLU A 128 10.10 -15.79 1.07
C GLU A 128 11.16 -15.29 2.06
N ALA A 129 12.23 -14.64 1.58
CA ALA A 129 13.24 -14.04 2.45
C ALA A 129 12.64 -12.95 3.35
N ILE A 130 11.82 -12.05 2.78
CA ILE A 130 11.16 -10.96 3.52
C ILE A 130 10.24 -11.53 4.59
N ASN A 131 9.41 -12.51 4.27
CA ASN A 131 8.55 -13.20 5.24
C ASN A 131 9.37 -13.90 6.33
N GLY A 132 10.51 -14.49 5.96
CA GLY A 132 11.45 -15.06 6.93
C GLY A 132 12.01 -14.01 7.90
N ALA A 133 12.27 -12.79 7.44
CA ALA A 133 12.70 -11.69 8.30
C ALA A 133 11.55 -11.13 9.14
N LEU A 134 10.37 -10.92 8.55
CA LEU A 134 9.17 -10.41 9.22
C LEU A 134 8.63 -11.36 10.28
N SER A 135 8.73 -12.68 10.06
CA SER A 135 8.32 -13.66 11.06
C SER A 135 9.15 -13.55 12.34
N LYS A 136 10.44 -13.20 12.24
CA LYS A 136 11.30 -12.91 13.41
C LYS A 136 10.94 -11.60 14.09
N ALA A 137 10.37 -10.66 13.33
CA ALA A 137 9.90 -9.38 13.84
C ALA A 137 8.49 -9.46 14.46
N SER A 138 7.71 -10.51 14.15
CA SER A 138 6.36 -10.67 14.67
C SER A 138 6.37 -10.87 16.19
N ILE A 139 5.44 -10.21 16.87
CA ILE A 139 5.30 -10.28 18.34
C ILE A 139 5.06 -11.71 18.83
N GLU A 140 4.40 -12.56 18.02
CA GLU A 140 4.17 -13.97 18.33
C GLU A 140 5.47 -14.78 18.38
N ALA A 141 6.47 -14.45 17.57
CA ALA A 141 7.74 -15.17 17.53
C ALA A 141 8.68 -14.82 18.69
N VAL A 142 8.56 -13.62 19.26
CA VAL A 142 9.44 -13.14 20.34
C VAL A 142 9.09 -13.74 21.71
N HIS A 143 7.89 -14.31 21.88
CA HIS A 143 7.44 -14.92 23.14
C HIS A 143 7.62 -16.45 23.22
N LYS A 144 8.29 -17.07 22.25
CA LYS A 144 8.56 -18.52 22.23
C LYS A 144 10.03 -18.81 22.51
#